data_AF-A0A918S0F4-F1
#
_entry.id   AF-A0A918S0F4-F1
#
_cell.length_a   1.000
_cell.length_b   1.000
_cell.length_c   1.000
_cell.angle_alpha   90.00
_cell.angle_beta   90.00
_cell.angle_gamma   90.00
#
_symmetry.space_group_name_H-M   'P 1'
#
loop_
_entity.id
_entity.type
_entity.pdbx_description
1 polymer ?
#
loop_
_entity_poly.entity_id
_entity_poly.type
_entity_poly.pdbx_seq_one_letter_code
_entity_poly.pdbx_strand_id
1 'polypeptide(L)'
;MANGHLSTRQYARLVDEWVTAIGLAPEEYGTHSLRRTKASLIYKATGNLRAIQILLGHSKIETTVRYLGVDVDDALSLSEATEI
;
A
#
# COMPACT_ATOMS: atom_id res chain seq x y z
N MET A 1 20.09 2.00 -28.78
CA MET A 1 18.74 2.38 -28.32
C MET A 1 18.82 2.58 -26.81
N ALA A 2 18.49 3.77 -26.30
CA ALA A 2 18.45 3.98 -24.85
C ALA A 2 17.34 3.09 -24.28
N ASN A 3 17.66 2.29 -23.26
CA ASN A 3 16.74 1.34 -22.64
C ASN A 3 15.52 2.10 -22.10
N GLY A 4 14.32 1.84 -22.65
CA GLY A 4 13.10 2.63 -22.46
C GLY A 4 12.43 2.51 -21.08
N HIS A 5 13.17 2.11 -20.06
CA HIS A 5 12.66 1.96 -18.70
C HIS A 5 12.84 3.25 -17.90
N LEU A 6 11.77 3.66 -17.23
CA LEU A 6 11.81 4.77 -16.29
C LEU A 6 12.74 4.42 -15.13
N SER A 7 13.75 5.26 -14.89
CA SER A 7 14.59 5.07 -13.70
C SER A 7 13.81 5.35 -12.42
N THR A 8 14.23 4.74 -11.31
CA THR A 8 13.63 5.00 -9.98
C THR A 8 13.62 6.50 -9.64
N ARG A 9 14.66 7.24 -10.07
CA ARG A 9 14.76 8.69 -9.85
C ARG A 9 13.71 9.46 -10.66
N GLN A 10 13.49 9.08 -11.92
CA GLN A 10 12.46 9.73 -12.73
C GLN A 10 11.06 9.40 -12.20
N TYR A 11 10.82 8.18 -11.72
CA TYR A 11 9.55 7.85 -11.09
C TYR A 11 9.30 8.66 -9.82
N ALA A 12 10.30 8.78 -8.94
CA ALA A 12 10.19 9.60 -7.73
C ALA A 12 9.88 11.07 -8.08
N ARG A 13 10.53 11.63 -9.11
CA ARG A 13 10.26 13.00 -9.58
C ARG A 13 8.83 13.19 -10.09
N LEU A 14 8.30 12.24 -10.86
CA LEU A 14 6.91 12.32 -11.31
C LEU A 14 5.92 12.32 -10.14
N VAL A 15 6.16 11.48 -9.13
CA VAL A 15 5.30 11.45 -7.94
C VAL A 15 5.40 12.76 -7.17
N ASP A 16 6.61 13.28 -6.98
CA ASP A 16 6.87 14.58 -6.33
C ASP A 16 6.13 15.73 -7.03
N GLU A 17 6.22 15.80 -8.36
CA GLU A 17 5.51 16.78 -9.18
C GLU A 17 3.98 16.66 -9.03
N TRP A 18 3.44 15.44 -9.06
CA TRP A 18 1.99 15.23 -8.91
C TRP A 18 1.48 15.57 -7.52
N VAL A 19 2.22 15.19 -6.47
CA VAL A 19 1.89 15.50 -5.08
C VAL A 19 1.91 17.01 -4.84
N THR A 20 2.94 17.69 -5.35
CA THR A 20 3.04 19.15 -5.31
C THR A 20 1.86 19.81 -6.03
N ALA A 21 1.50 19.31 -7.22
CA ALA A 21 0.43 19.88 -8.04
C ALA A 21 -0.95 19.82 -7.37
N ILE A 22 -1.19 18.87 -6.46
CA ILE A 22 -2.42 18.78 -5.67
C ILE A 22 -2.32 19.46 -4.30
N GLY A 23 -1.22 20.18 -4.02
CA GLY A 23 -1.04 20.97 -2.79
C GLY A 23 -0.65 20.14 -1.56
N LEU A 24 -0.13 18.93 -1.74
CA LEU A 24 0.36 18.09 -0.65
C LEU A 24 1.89 18.24 -0.49
N ALA A 25 2.38 17.94 0.71
CA ALA A 25 3.80 17.99 1.07
C ALA A 25 4.57 16.80 0.48
N PRO A 26 5.44 16.97 -0.55
CA PRO A 26 6.09 15.85 -1.23
C PRO A 26 6.99 14.98 -0.33
N GLU A 27 7.50 15.52 0.76
CA GLU A 27 8.26 14.80 1.77
C GLU A 27 7.44 13.71 2.50
N GLU A 28 6.12 13.83 2.51
CA GLU A 28 5.21 12.85 3.13
C GLU A 28 4.75 11.77 2.16
N TYR A 29 4.90 11.98 0.84
CA TYR A 29 4.37 11.08 -0.18
C TYR A 29 5.42 10.66 -1.20
N GLY A 30 5.48 9.35 -1.47
CA GLY A 30 6.37 8.81 -2.48
C GLY A 30 5.86 7.50 -3.04
N THR A 31 6.66 6.89 -3.91
CA THR A 31 6.32 5.61 -4.55
C THR A 31 5.94 4.52 -3.55
N HIS A 32 6.57 4.54 -2.37
CA HIS A 32 6.28 3.60 -1.28
C HIS A 32 4.96 3.90 -0.55
N SER A 33 4.61 5.17 -0.32
CA SER A 33 3.34 5.53 0.33
C SER A 33 2.16 5.16 -0.57
N LEU A 34 2.30 5.34 -1.89
CA LEU A 34 1.31 4.90 -2.88
C LEU A 34 1.12 3.38 -2.86
N ARG A 35 2.22 2.61 -2.82
CA ARG A 35 2.16 1.14 -2.69
C ARG A 35 1.42 0.71 -1.43
N ARG A 36 1.72 1.32 -0.29
CA ARG A 36 1.05 1.04 0.99
C ARG A 36 -0.43 1.39 0.95
N THR A 37 -0.78 2.54 0.39
CA THR A 37 -2.17 3.02 0.28
C THR A 37 -3.03 2.05 -0.52
N LYS A 38 -2.56 1.62 -1.70
CA LYS A 38 -3.29 0.66 -2.53
C LYS A 38 -3.54 -0.66 -1.80
N ALA A 39 -2.54 -1.19 -1.12
CA ALA A 39 -2.66 -2.43 -0.36
C ALA A 39 -3.65 -2.28 0.82
N SER A 40 -3.59 -1.15 1.53
CA SER A 40 -4.49 -0.85 2.66
C SER A 40 -5.95 -0.73 2.21
N LEU A 41 -6.21 -0.08 1.07
CA LEU A 41 -7.56 0.04 0.51
C LEU A 41 -8.15 -1.32 0.11
N ILE A 42 -7.35 -2.19 -0.52
CA ILE A 42 -7.82 -3.54 -0.89
C ILE A 42 -8.06 -4.36 0.38
N TYR A 43 -7.19 -4.26 1.39
CA TYR A 43 -7.41 -4.95 2.66
C TYR A 43 -8.72 -4.51 3.32
N LYS A 44 -8.95 -3.20 3.45
CA LYS A 44 -10.19 -2.66 4.02
C LYS A 44 -11.44 -3.13 3.27
N ALA A 45 -11.37 -3.29 1.95
CA ALA A 45 -12.50 -3.74 1.14
C ALA A 45 -12.75 -5.25 1.17
N THR A 46 -11.73 -6.07 1.50
CA THR A 46 -11.80 -7.53 1.29
C THR A 46 -11.51 -8.35 2.53
N GLY A 47 -10.87 -7.79 3.55
CA GLY A 47 -10.30 -8.52 4.69
C GLY A 47 -9.21 -9.54 4.32
N ASN A 48 -8.85 -9.69 3.05
CA ASN A 48 -8.04 -10.82 2.58
C ASN A 48 -6.54 -10.52 2.67
N LEU A 49 -5.97 -10.71 3.85
CA LEU A 49 -4.55 -10.44 4.12
C LEU A 49 -3.60 -11.29 3.25
N ARG A 50 -3.99 -12.53 2.91
CA ARG A 50 -3.18 -13.42 2.07
C ARG A 50 -3.09 -12.92 0.63
N ALA A 51 -4.19 -12.40 0.08
CA ALA A 51 -4.19 -11.78 -1.24
C ALA A 51 -3.26 -10.54 -1.27
N ILE A 52 -3.28 -9.72 -0.22
CA ILE A 52 -2.38 -8.57 -0.11
C ILE A 52 -0.91 -8.99 -0.01
N GLN A 53 -0.60 -10.04 0.74
CA GLN A 53 0.76 -10.56 0.84
C GLN A 53 1.32 -10.94 -0.55
N ILE A 54 0.52 -11.63 -1.37
CA ILE A 54 0.89 -12.02 -2.72
C ILE A 54 1.09 -10.78 -3.59
N LEU A 55 0.16 -9.82 -3.54
CA LEU A 55 0.25 -8.56 -4.29
C LEU A 55 1.51 -7.75 -3.94
N LEU A 56 1.89 -7.76 -2.66
CA LEU A 56 3.09 -7.09 -2.17
C LEU A 56 4.37 -7.92 -2.34
N GLY A 57 4.28 -9.18 -2.73
CA GLY A 57 5.43 -10.07 -2.86
C GLY A 57 6.19 -10.31 -1.55
N HIS A 58 5.50 -10.24 -0.40
CA HIS A 58 6.12 -10.49 0.90
C HIS A 58 6.27 -11.99 1.15
N SER A 59 7.48 -12.42 1.50
CA SER A 59 7.76 -13.84 1.81
C SER A 59 7.03 -14.34 3.06
N LYS A 60 6.80 -13.45 4.03
CA LYS A 60 6.19 -13.74 5.33
C LYS A 60 4.89 -12.95 5.50
N ILE A 61 3.87 -13.58 6.08
CA ILE A 61 2.56 -12.93 6.32
C ILE A 61 2.69 -11.85 7.39
N GLU A 62 3.57 -12.07 8.37
CA GLU A 62 3.90 -11.15 9.46
C GLU A 62 4.45 -9.82 8.96
N THR A 63 5.21 -9.85 7.85
CA THR A 63 5.68 -8.63 7.18
C THR A 63 4.49 -7.82 6.67
N THR A 64 3.45 -8.48 6.15
CA THR A 64 2.24 -7.82 5.65
C THR A 64 1.40 -7.26 6.78
N VAL A 65 1.24 -7.99 7.89
CA VAL A 65 0.58 -7.51 9.12
C VAL A 65 1.24 -6.21 9.59
N ARG A 66 2.56 -6.24 9.80
CA ARG A 66 3.31 -5.05 10.26
C ARG A 66 3.28 -3.91 9.25
N TYR A 67 3.31 -4.22 7.95
CA TYR A 67 3.30 -3.23 6.88
C TYR A 67 1.99 -2.45 6.79
N LEU A 68 0.87 -3.14 7.00
CA LEU A 68 -0.46 -2.53 6.98
C LEU A 68 -0.89 -1.97 8.34
N GLY A 69 -0.26 -2.43 9.43
CA GLY A 69 -0.67 -2.04 10.79
C GLY A 69 -2.01 -2.67 11.17
N VAL A 70 -2.21 -3.93 10.78
CA VAL A 70 -3.43 -4.69 11.14
C VAL A 70 -3.32 -5.07 12.62
N ASP A 71 -4.30 -4.63 13.43
CA ASP A 71 -4.38 -4.89 14.87
C ASP A 71 -5.50 -5.89 15.20
N VAL A 72 -5.54 -6.36 16.45
CA VAL A 72 -6.58 -7.29 16.95
C VAL A 72 -7.99 -6.71 16.78
N ASP A 73 -8.14 -5.38 16.81
CA ASP A 73 -9.41 -4.68 16.60
C ASP A 73 -10.01 -4.94 15.20
N ASP A 74 -9.17 -5.22 14.19
CA ASP A 74 -9.63 -5.61 12.86
C ASP A 74 -10.29 -7.00 12.87
N ALA A 75 -9.83 -7.91 13.74
CA ALA A 75 -10.40 -9.24 13.86
C ALA A 75 -11.79 -9.21 14.53
N LEU A 76 -11.98 -8.34 15.52
CA LEU A 76 -13.28 -8.14 16.17
C LEU A 76 -14.30 -7.59 15.17
N SER A 77 -13.91 -6.55 14.43
CA SER A 77 -14.75 -5.91 13.41
C SER A 77 -15.15 -6.89 12.29
N LEU A 78 -14.24 -7.76 11.85
CA LEU A 78 -14.52 -8.81 10.86
C LEU A 78 -15.46 -9.88 11.43
N SER A 79 -15.34 -10.23 12.71
CA SER A 79 -16.22 -11.18 13.38
C SER A 79 -17.65 -10.65 13.48
N GLU A 80 -17.83 -9.39 13.88
CA GLU A 80 -19.15 -8.75 13.99
C GLU A 80 -19.86 -8.65 12.63
N ALA A 81 -19.11 -8.42 11.54
CA ALA A 81 -19.65 -8.39 10.19
C ALA A 81 -20.07 -9.78 9.65
N THR A 82 -19.68 -10.86 10.33
CA THR A 82 -19.90 -12.26 9.88
C THR A 82 -20.85 -13.02 10.82
N GLU A 83 -21.85 -12.34 11.40
CA GLU A 83 -22.94 -13.05 12.08
C GLU A 83 -23.75 -13.89 11.06
N ILE A 84 -23.67 -15.21 11.22
CA ILE A 84 -24.50 -16.22 10.54
C ILE A 84 -25.52 -16.75 11.55
#